data_AF-A0AAW4J0E3-F1
#
_entry.id   AF-A0AAW4J0E3-F1
#
_cell.length_a   1.000
_cell.length_b   1.000
_cell.length_c   1.000
_cell.angle_alpha   90.00
_cell.angle_beta   90.00
_cell.angle_gamma   90.00
#
_symmetry.space_group_name_H-M   'P 1'
#
loop_
_entity.id
_entity.type
_entity.pdbx_description
1 polymer ?
#
loop_
_entity_poly.entity_id
_entity_poly.type
_entity_poly.pdbx_seq_one_letter_code
_entity_poly.pdbx_strand_id
1 'polypeptide(L)'
;MKKITREEFKEVRDQYVKFRREQEKYRRLEKEIAKKSLYKETDKLLEVADFLYYIQELEKAEVIYNLVEEKVRDYEEKYYDLGIELELTKEIINYFKM
;
A
#
# COMPACT_ATOMS: atom_id res chain seq x y z
N MET A 1 -36.38 16.81 -8.76
CA MET A 1 -35.58 15.69 -8.22
C MET A 1 -36.35 15.08 -7.06
N LYS A 2 -36.54 13.75 -7.04
CA LYS A 2 -37.02 13.06 -5.83
C LYS A 2 -35.99 13.28 -4.72
N LYS A 3 -36.41 13.79 -3.57
CA LYS A 3 -35.56 13.89 -2.37
C LYS A 3 -35.43 12.50 -1.77
N ILE A 4 -34.20 12.02 -1.60
CA ILE A 4 -33.91 10.74 -0.91
C ILE A 4 -34.40 10.85 0.54
N THR A 5 -35.00 9.78 1.07
CA THR A 5 -35.38 9.75 2.49
C THR A 5 -34.14 9.56 3.37
N ARG A 6 -34.29 9.86 4.66
CA ARG A 6 -33.21 9.68 5.63
C ARG A 6 -32.85 8.20 5.81
N GLU A 7 -33.83 7.30 5.73
CA GLU A 7 -33.61 5.86 5.76
C GLU A 7 -32.81 5.40 4.52
N GLU A 8 -33.23 5.79 3.32
CA GLU A 8 -32.55 5.43 2.06
C GLU A 8 -31.09 5.92 2.05
N PHE A 9 -30.83 7.14 2.54
CA PHE A 9 -29.47 7.64 2.67
C PHE A 9 -28.63 6.84 3.67
N LYS A 10 -29.20 6.49 4.83
CA LYS A 10 -28.50 5.72 5.85
C LYS A 10 -28.06 4.36 5.31
N GLU A 11 -28.93 3.69 4.54
CA GLU A 11 -28.62 2.41 3.90
C GLU A 11 -27.45 2.52 2.92
N VAL A 12 -27.47 3.52 2.03
CA VAL A 12 -26.39 3.75 1.05
C VAL A 12 -25.07 4.08 1.76
N ARG A 13 -25.10 4.92 2.79
CA ARG A 13 -23.92 5.23 3.61
C ARG A 13 -23.36 3.97 4.28
N ASP A 14 -24.22 3.14 4.87
CA ASP A 14 -23.77 1.94 5.59
C ASP A 14 -23.18 0.90 4.62
N GLN A 15 -23.72 0.77 3.41
CA GLN A 15 -23.12 -0.04 2.34
C GLN A 15 -21.77 0.51 1.90
N TYR A 16 -21.64 1.83 1.71
CA TYR A 16 -20.38 2.48 1.35
C TYR A 16 -19.30 2.28 2.42
N VAL A 17 -19.66 2.41 3.70
CA VAL A 17 -18.75 2.18 4.84
C VAL A 17 -18.28 0.73 4.88
N LYS A 18 -19.18 -0.25 4.64
CA LYS A 18 -18.81 -1.67 4.55
C LYS A 18 -17.84 -1.92 3.41
N PHE A 19 -18.15 -1.43 2.20
CA PHE A 19 -17.29 -1.55 1.03
C PHE A 19 -15.89 -0.98 1.28
N ARG A 20 -15.80 0.20 1.91
CA ARG A 20 -14.50 0.80 2.27
C ARG A 20 -13.70 -0.03 3.26
N ARG A 21 -14.35 -0.64 4.25
CA ARG A 21 -13.68 -1.56 5.19
C ARG A 21 -13.14 -2.79 4.47
N GLU A 22 -13.86 -3.30 3.46
CA GLU A 22 -13.38 -4.41 2.64
C GLU A 22 -12.20 -3.99 1.75
N GLN A 23 -12.28 -2.85 1.08
CA GLN A 23 -11.18 -2.28 0.30
C GLN A 23 -9.92 -2.09 1.16
N GLU A 24 -10.08 -1.61 2.39
CA GLU A 24 -8.98 -1.48 3.34
C GLU A 24 -8.34 -2.82 3.73
N LYS A 25 -9.16 -3.87 3.91
CA LYS A 25 -8.64 -5.23 4.14
C LYS A 25 -7.84 -5.72 2.93
N TYR A 26 -8.34 -5.53 1.72
CA TYR A 26 -7.63 -5.94 0.49
C TYR A 26 -6.31 -5.21 0.32
N ARG A 27 -6.26 -3.90 0.59
CA ARG A 27 -5.01 -3.13 0.53
C ARG A 27 -3.97 -3.62 1.53
N ARG A 28 -4.38 -3.95 2.75
CA ARG A 28 -3.47 -4.54 3.75
C ARG A 28 -2.92 -5.89 3.30
N LEU A 29 -3.78 -6.75 2.75
CA LEU A 29 -3.36 -8.03 2.20
C LEU A 29 -2.40 -7.86 1.02
N GLU A 30 -2.68 -6.93 0.11
CA GLU A 30 -1.79 -6.61 -1.01
C GLU A 30 -0.42 -6.15 -0.52
N LYS A 31 -0.39 -5.23 0.46
CA LYS A 31 0.84 -4.76 1.11
C LYS A 31 1.62 -5.90 1.76
N GLU A 32 0.96 -6.80 2.50
CA GLU A 32 1.60 -7.97 3.09
C GLU A 32 2.17 -8.95 2.05
N ILE A 33 1.43 -9.22 0.97
CA ILE A 33 1.89 -10.10 -0.11
C ILE A 33 3.11 -9.50 -0.80
N ALA A 34 3.06 -8.21 -1.15
CA ALA A 34 4.17 -7.49 -1.75
C ALA A 34 5.41 -7.51 -0.82
N LYS A 35 5.22 -7.28 0.49
CA LYS A 35 6.30 -7.36 1.49
C LYS A 35 6.96 -8.73 1.54
N LYS A 36 6.16 -9.80 1.55
CA LYS A 36 6.68 -11.18 1.54
C LYS A 36 7.45 -11.50 0.26
N SER A 37 6.96 -11.03 -0.88
CA SER A 37 7.64 -11.21 -2.16
C SER A 37 8.98 -10.45 -2.19
N LEU A 38 8.99 -9.20 -1.70
CA LEU A 38 10.19 -8.38 -1.58
C LEU A 38 11.25 -9.10 -0.75
N TYR A 39 10.91 -9.55 0.48
CA TYR A 39 11.88 -10.26 1.33
C TYR A 39 12.46 -11.50 0.66
N LYS A 40 11.61 -12.32 0.03
CA LYS A 40 12.09 -13.53 -0.67
C LYS A 40 13.09 -13.20 -1.79
N GLU A 41 12.90 -12.08 -2.49
CA GLU A 41 13.80 -11.63 -3.54
C GLU A 41 15.08 -11.03 -2.97
N THR A 42 14.96 -10.13 -1.99
CA THR A 42 16.11 -9.46 -1.39
C THR A 42 16.98 -10.40 -0.58
N ASP A 43 16.42 -11.38 0.12
CA ASP A 43 17.20 -12.36 0.89
C ASP A 43 18.17 -13.13 -0.01
N LYS A 44 17.71 -13.57 -1.19
CA LYS A 44 18.57 -14.25 -2.16
C LYS A 44 19.66 -13.34 -2.73
N LEU A 45 19.34 -12.06 -2.96
CA LEU A 45 20.31 -11.09 -3.42
C LEU A 45 21.38 -10.85 -2.34
N LEU A 46 20.97 -10.74 -1.08
CA LEU A 46 21.88 -10.60 0.06
C LEU A 46 22.78 -11.84 0.22
N GLU A 47 22.25 -13.06 0.08
CA GLU A 47 23.07 -14.28 0.08
C GLU A 47 24.18 -14.24 -0.99
N VAL A 48 23.85 -13.75 -2.20
CA VAL A 48 24.84 -13.59 -3.29
C VAL A 48 25.83 -12.47 -2.98
N ALA A 49 25.36 -11.34 -2.44
CA ALA A 49 26.23 -10.23 -2.05
C ALA A 49 27.23 -10.65 -0.97
N ASP A 50 26.77 -11.37 0.04
CA ASP A 50 27.59 -11.90 1.13
C ASP A 50 28.63 -12.90 0.62
N PHE A 51 28.25 -13.75 -0.34
CA PHE A 51 29.20 -14.64 -1.01
C PHE A 51 30.29 -13.86 -1.77
N LEU A 52 29.90 -12.84 -2.56
CA LEU A 52 30.84 -11.99 -3.29
C LEU A 52 31.77 -11.24 -2.35
N TYR A 53 31.23 -10.73 -1.25
CA TYR A 53 32.01 -10.11 -0.19
C TYR A 53 33.04 -11.08 0.40
N TYR A 54 32.62 -12.32 0.70
CA TYR A 54 33.50 -13.35 1.25
C TYR A 54 34.68 -13.69 0.33
N ILE A 55 34.45 -13.72 -0.99
CA ILE A 55 35.51 -13.94 -1.99
C ILE A 55 36.25 -12.65 -2.40
N GLN A 56 36.03 -11.54 -1.69
CA GLN A 56 36.68 -10.23 -1.89
C GLN A 56 36.32 -9.51 -3.20
N GLU A 57 35.20 -9.87 -3.83
CA GLU A 57 34.65 -9.19 -5.00
C GLU A 57 33.79 -7.98 -4.58
N LEU A 58 34.42 -7.00 -3.92
CA LEU A 58 33.74 -5.92 -3.20
C LEU A 58 32.85 -5.04 -4.09
N GLU A 59 33.34 -4.64 -5.28
CA GLU A 59 32.56 -3.81 -6.22
C GLU A 59 31.27 -4.51 -6.67
N LYS A 60 31.32 -5.84 -6.86
CA LYS A 60 30.14 -6.61 -7.26
C LYS A 60 29.16 -6.78 -6.10
N ALA A 61 29.67 -6.99 -4.88
CA ALA A 61 28.84 -7.04 -3.68
C ALA A 61 28.11 -5.70 -3.46
N GLU A 62 28.82 -4.58 -3.62
CA GLU A 62 28.25 -3.22 -3.50
C GLU A 62 27.10 -2.98 -4.48
N VAL A 63 27.27 -3.38 -5.75
CA VAL A 63 26.20 -3.27 -6.76
C VAL A 63 24.94 -4.01 -6.32
N ILE A 64 25.08 -5.19 -5.72
CA ILE A 64 23.92 -5.98 -5.27
C ILE A 64 23.28 -5.36 -4.02
N TYR A 65 24.06 -4.87 -3.05
CA TYR A 65 23.50 -4.16 -1.89
C TYR A 65 22.72 -2.92 -2.32
N ASN A 66 23.26 -2.12 -3.25
CA ASN A 66 22.57 -0.94 -3.79
C ASN A 66 21.25 -1.33 -4.48
N LEU A 67 21.23 -2.43 -5.24
CA LEU A 67 20.00 -2.94 -5.86
C LEU A 67 18.94 -3.36 -4.83
N VAL A 68 19.37 -3.99 -3.73
CA VAL A 68 18.46 -4.35 -2.62
C VAL A 68 17.89 -3.08 -1.98
N GLU A 69 18.72 -2.07 -1.73
CA GLU A 69 18.29 -0.78 -1.18
C GLU A 69 17.25 -0.09 -2.07
N GLU A 70 17.49 -0.02 -3.39
CA GLU A 70 16.54 0.56 -4.34
C GLU A 70 15.19 -0.17 -4.31
N LYS A 71 15.20 -1.51 -4.30
CA LYS A 71 13.96 -2.32 -4.22
C LYS A 71 13.17 -2.08 -2.95
N VAL A 72 13.86 -1.93 -1.81
CA VAL A 72 13.22 -1.61 -0.53
C VAL A 72 12.60 -0.21 -0.59
N ARG A 73 13.33 0.78 -1.12
CA ARG A 73 12.85 2.15 -1.28
C ARG A 73 11.60 2.23 -2.17
N ASP A 74 11.60 1.55 -3.31
CA ASP A 74 10.46 1.51 -4.23
C ASP A 74 9.20 0.93 -3.57
N TYR A 75 9.37 -0.10 -2.74
CA TYR A 75 8.27 -0.65 -1.95
C TYR A 75 7.77 0.35 -0.91
N GLU A 76 8.67 1.01 -0.18
CA GLU A 76 8.30 1.99 0.84
C GLU A 76 7.56 3.18 0.24
N GLU A 77 7.99 3.69 -0.92
CA GLU A 77 7.33 4.79 -1.63
C GLU A 77 5.94 4.38 -2.12
N LYS A 78 5.83 3.21 -2.76
CA LYS A 78 4.56 2.72 -3.30
C LYS A 78 3.50 2.49 -2.22
N TYR A 79 3.92 2.02 -1.05
CA TYR A 79 3.03 1.72 0.08
C TYR A 79 3.09 2.76 1.19
N TYR A 80 3.62 3.95 0.89
CA TYR A 80 3.60 5.09 1.79
C TYR A 80 2.17 5.56 1.97
N ASP A 81 1.60 5.30 3.15
CA ASP A 81 0.20 5.59 3.47
C ASP A 81 0.03 7.10 3.77
N LEU A 82 0.06 7.95 2.73
CA LEU A 82 -0.53 9.29 2.82
C LEU A 82 -2.04 9.13 2.94
N GLY A 83 -2.53 9.19 4.18
CA GLY A 83 -3.93 9.00 4.55
C GLY A 83 -4.90 9.59 3.52
N ILE A 84 -5.76 8.74 2.98
CA ILE A 84 -6.74 9.09 1.95
C ILE A 84 -7.64 10.20 2.49
N GLU A 85 -7.44 11.44 2.04
CA GLU A 85 -8.41 12.50 2.25
C GLU A 85 -9.70 12.12 1.51
N LEU A 86 -10.81 12.07 2.25
CA LEU A 86 -12.09 11.58 1.76
C LEU A 86 -12.83 12.68 0.98
N GLU A 87 -12.68 12.72 -0.34
CA GLU A 87 -13.48 13.57 -1.24
C GLU A 87 -14.99 13.31 -1.08
N LEU A 88 -15.40 12.04 -0.98
CA LEU A 88 -16.80 11.64 -0.80
C LEU A 88 -17.40 12.13 0.52
N THR A 89 -16.60 12.26 1.57
CA THR A 89 -17.07 12.83 2.85
C THR A 89 -17.31 14.33 2.74
N LYS A 90 -16.50 15.05 1.96
CA LYS A 90 -16.70 16.48 1.68
C LYS A 90 -17.96 16.71 0.83
N GLU A 91 -18.19 15.92 -0.22
CA GLU A 91 -19.41 16.01 -1.05
C GLU A 91 -20.69 15.66 -0.27
N ILE A 92 -20.66 14.59 0.54
CA ILE A 92 -21.81 14.20 1.37
C ILE A 92 -22.15 15.27 2.40
N ILE A 93 -21.15 15.85 3.08
CA ILE A 93 -21.37 16.94 4.04
C ILE A 93 -21.99 18.16 3.36
N ASN A 94 -21.57 18.48 2.14
CA ASN A 94 -22.12 19.60 1.38
C ASN A 94 -23.56 19.36 0.94
N TYR A 95 -23.92 18.13 0.51
CA TYR A 95 -25.28 17.79 0.10
C TYR A 95 -26.33 17.97 1.20
N PHE A 96 -25.99 17.75 2.47
CA PHE A 96 -26.90 17.95 3.62
C PHE A 96 -26.85 19.36 4.23
N LYS A 97 -25.89 20.19 3.83
CA LYS A 97 -25.83 21.61 4.24
C LYS A 97 -26.71 22.51 3.36
N MET A 98 -27.20 22.01 2.22
CA MET A 98 -28.15 22.68 1.32
C MET A 98 -29.60 22.31 1.66
#